data_AF-A0A6A4IJJ3-F1
#
_entry.id   AF-A0A6A4IJJ3-F1
#
_cell.length_a   1.000
_cell.length_b   1.000
_cell.length_c   1.000
_cell.angle_alpha   90.00
_cell.angle_beta   90.00
_cell.angle_gamma   90.00
#
_symmetry.space_group_name_H-M   'P 1'
#
loop_
_entity.id
_entity.type
_entity.pdbx_description
1 polymer ?
#
loop_
_entity_poly.entity_id
_entity_poly.type
_entity_poly.pdbx_seq_one_letter_code
_entity_poly.pdbx_strand_id
1 'polypeptide(L)'
;MITAIPMIALSEALPIPSCHLNININSDVTMQSSDDQIFSLHRKNLEFSTEGFPSSETPTAGQIVALSEPSTTLGLLFQFIYPQRYPSLEKLDFDSALVLAEAAEKYVVYAAIYACKFRLIEFIDSKPNELLSFAAKHNWYFLIVRLAPLLVDVPLFELSGILPSQIYTSWTIYRENWLSAMHNAAKEGGNLAP
;
A
#
# COMPACT_ATOMS: atom_id res chain seq x y z
N MET A 1 49.95 -16.57 5.98
CA MET A 1 49.01 -16.24 4.89
C MET A 1 47.61 -16.54 5.39
N ILE A 2 46.69 -15.60 5.16
CA ILE A 2 45.59 -15.21 6.04
C ILE A 2 44.41 -16.18 6.01
N THR A 3 43.84 -16.43 7.18
CA THR A 3 42.73 -17.31 7.53
C THR A 3 41.37 -16.81 7.01
N ALA A 4 40.54 -17.72 6.52
CA ALA A 4 39.15 -17.47 6.12
C ALA A 4 38.26 -17.10 7.33
N ILE A 5 37.44 -16.07 7.17
CA ILE A 5 36.41 -15.64 8.13
C ILE A 5 35.06 -16.18 7.64
N PRO A 6 34.26 -16.88 8.48
CA PRO A 6 32.93 -17.31 8.07
C PRO A 6 31.94 -16.15 8.15
N MET A 7 31.14 -16.03 7.09
CA MET A 7 30.02 -15.12 6.93
C MET A 7 28.86 -15.57 7.82
N ILE A 8 28.75 -14.98 9.01
CA ILE A 8 27.52 -14.99 9.81
C ILE A 8 26.77 -13.71 9.43
N ALA A 9 25.78 -13.82 8.55
CA ALA A 9 24.80 -12.77 8.36
C ALA A 9 23.75 -12.92 9.46
N LEU A 10 23.92 -12.14 10.52
CA LEU A 10 22.93 -11.87 11.54
C LEU A 10 21.64 -11.39 10.87
N SER A 11 20.58 -12.19 10.99
CA SER A 11 19.20 -11.72 10.83
C SER A 11 18.85 -10.86 12.04
N GLU A 12 19.43 -9.66 12.12
CA GLU A 12 18.94 -8.62 12.99
C GLU A 12 17.73 -7.97 12.30
N ALA A 13 16.54 -8.33 12.75
CA ALA A 13 15.35 -7.53 12.50
C ALA A 13 15.69 -6.08 12.90
N LEU A 14 15.54 -5.15 11.96
CA LEU A 14 15.85 -3.74 12.19
C LEU A 14 15.11 -3.27 13.46
N PRO A 15 15.80 -2.59 14.39
CA PRO A 15 15.17 -2.08 15.59
C PRO A 15 14.04 -1.14 15.16
N ILE A 16 12.81 -1.47 15.58
CA ILE A 16 11.64 -0.62 15.44
C ILE A 16 12.07 0.74 16.00
N PRO A 17 12.02 1.84 15.23
CA PRO A 17 12.37 3.14 15.75
C PRO A 17 11.42 3.41 16.91
N SER A 18 11.94 3.35 18.14
CA SER A 18 11.19 3.59 19.36
C SER A 18 10.44 4.90 19.19
N CYS A 19 9.14 4.78 19.03
CA CYS A 19 8.25 5.88 18.74
C CYS A 19 8.25 6.80 19.96
N HIS A 20 8.99 7.90 19.90
CA HIS A 20 8.89 9.03 20.84
C HIS A 20 7.58 9.82 20.63
N LEU A 21 6.50 9.12 20.28
CA LEU A 21 5.18 9.68 20.40
C LEU A 21 4.88 9.71 21.91
N ASN A 22 4.62 10.90 22.44
CA ASN A 22 4.17 11.06 23.83
C ASN A 22 2.71 10.62 23.96
N ILE A 23 2.41 9.34 23.64
CA ILE A 23 1.04 8.84 23.53
C ILE A 23 0.40 8.53 24.88
N ASN A 24 1.17 8.60 25.98
CA ASN A 24 0.73 8.02 27.24
C ASN A 24 -0.10 8.97 28.13
N ILE A 25 -0.02 10.29 27.94
CA ILE A 25 -0.74 11.23 28.82
C ILE A 25 -2.18 11.37 28.32
N ASN A 26 -3.14 10.76 29.02
CA ASN A 26 -4.58 10.80 28.76
C ASN A 26 -5.06 10.04 27.51
N SER A 27 -4.35 9.00 27.08
CA SER A 27 -4.89 8.04 26.12
C SER A 27 -6.12 7.32 26.68
N ASP A 28 -7.16 7.18 25.87
CA ASP A 28 -8.46 6.64 26.26
C ASP A 28 -8.90 5.44 25.40
N VAL A 29 -8.02 4.99 24.51
CA VAL A 29 -8.19 3.79 23.67
C VAL A 29 -6.90 2.99 23.70
N THR A 30 -7.02 1.66 23.77
CA THR A 30 -5.88 0.74 23.67
C THR A 30 -6.14 -0.26 22.55
N MET A 31 -5.18 -0.36 21.63
CA MET A 31 -5.21 -1.30 20.52
C MET A 31 -4.02 -2.25 20.63
N GLN A 32 -4.20 -3.50 20.20
CA GLN A 32 -3.16 -4.52 20.17
C GLN A 32 -2.96 -4.98 18.73
N SER A 33 -1.71 -5.08 18.30
CA SER A 33 -1.34 -5.63 17.00
C SER A 33 -1.42 -7.16 16.97
N SER A 34 -1.27 -7.75 15.80
CA SER A 34 -1.26 -9.21 15.63
C SER A 34 -0.04 -9.89 16.27
N ASP A 35 1.03 -9.14 16.55
CA ASP A 35 2.27 -9.54 17.23
C ASP A 35 2.31 -9.03 18.69
N ASP A 36 1.13 -8.87 19.30
CA ASP A 36 0.91 -8.59 20.72
C ASP A 36 1.44 -7.24 21.25
N GLN A 37 1.89 -6.34 20.38
CA GLN A 37 2.29 -4.98 20.78
C GLN A 37 1.07 -4.12 21.08
N ILE A 38 1.10 -3.50 22.25
CA ILE A 38 0.03 -2.59 22.71
C ILE A 38 0.35 -1.16 22.31
N PHE A 39 -0.66 -0.47 21.79
CA PHE A 39 -0.68 0.94 21.45
C PHE A 39 -1.78 1.64 22.24
N SER A 40 -1.40 2.50 23.17
CA SER A 40 -2.32 3.48 23.76
C SER A 40 -2.52 4.61 22.76
N LEU A 41 -3.75 5.07 22.53
CA LEU A 41 -4.10 6.10 21.54
C LEU A 41 -5.17 7.05 22.10
N HIS A 42 -5.35 8.19 21.42
CA HIS A 42 -6.40 9.16 21.73
C HIS A 42 -7.57 9.00 20.74
N ARG A 43 -8.74 8.66 21.26
CA ARG A 43 -10.00 8.50 20.53
C ARG A 43 -10.29 9.68 19.61
N LYS A 44 -10.13 10.91 20.12
CA LYS A 44 -10.37 12.15 19.35
C LYS A 44 -9.56 12.23 18.05
N ASN A 45 -8.33 11.69 18.04
CA ASN A 45 -7.47 11.73 16.85
C ASN A 45 -7.90 10.66 15.84
N LEU A 46 -8.29 9.49 16.33
CA LEU A 46 -8.87 8.42 15.51
C LEU A 46 -10.16 8.90 14.84
N GLU A 47 -11.10 9.44 15.61
CA GLU A 47 -12.39 9.94 15.11
C GLU A 47 -12.23 11.05 14.05
N PHE A 48 -11.21 11.90 14.19
CA PHE A 48 -10.99 12.99 13.24
C PHE A 48 -10.25 12.57 11.98
N SER A 49 -9.38 11.57 12.07
CA SER A 49 -8.39 11.26 11.02
C SER A 49 -8.67 9.96 10.27
N THR A 50 -9.67 9.19 10.70
CA THR A 50 -9.92 7.81 10.24
C THR A 50 -11.42 7.50 10.20
N GLU A 51 -11.82 6.51 9.39
CA GLU A 51 -13.21 6.05 9.31
C GLU A 51 -13.37 4.53 9.53
N GLY A 52 -12.29 3.75 9.48
CA GLY A 52 -12.35 2.28 9.52
C GLY A 52 -11.97 1.66 10.86
N PHE A 53 -11.56 2.44 11.87
CA PHE A 53 -11.35 1.88 13.21
C PHE A 53 -12.70 1.61 13.89
N PRO A 54 -12.81 0.53 14.68
CA PRO A 54 -14.05 0.20 15.36
C PRO A 54 -14.50 1.37 16.24
N SER A 55 -15.74 1.85 16.01
CA SER A 55 -16.24 3.09 16.59
C SER A 55 -16.18 3.11 18.12
N SER A 56 -15.87 4.31 18.61
CA SER A 56 -15.88 4.70 20.02
C SER A 56 -17.20 4.49 20.76
N GLU A 57 -18.29 4.23 20.04
CA GLU A 57 -19.61 3.93 20.60
C GLU A 57 -19.69 2.54 21.26
N THR A 58 -18.74 1.65 20.98
CA THR A 58 -18.56 0.48 21.82
C THR A 58 -17.85 0.92 23.10
N PRO A 59 -18.49 0.80 24.29
CA PRO A 59 -17.85 1.14 25.55
C PRO A 59 -16.64 0.22 25.72
N THR A 60 -15.47 0.69 25.32
CA THR A 60 -14.18 0.08 25.60
C THR A 60 -13.90 0.38 27.06
N ALA A 61 -14.63 -0.29 27.96
CA ALA A 61 -14.47 -0.21 29.41
C ALA A 61 -13.14 -0.87 29.82
N GLY A 62 -12.01 -0.35 29.30
CA GLY A 62 -10.69 -0.96 29.41
C GLY A 62 -10.45 -2.15 28.46
N GLN A 63 -11.31 -2.39 27.47
CA GLN A 63 -11.08 -3.47 26.50
C GLN A 63 -10.00 -3.09 25.49
N ILE A 64 -9.06 -4.01 25.28
CA ILE A 64 -8.02 -3.92 24.25
C ILE A 64 -8.63 -4.33 22.92
N VAL A 65 -8.53 -3.48 21.90
CA VAL A 65 -9.00 -3.78 20.55
C VAL A 65 -7.90 -4.49 19.77
N ALA A 66 -8.07 -5.76 19.47
CA ALA A 66 -7.13 -6.52 18.65
C ALA A 66 -7.29 -6.16 17.16
N LEU A 67 -6.17 -5.89 16.50
CA LEU A 67 -6.04 -5.59 15.08
C LEU A 67 -5.23 -6.68 14.37
N SER A 68 -5.49 -6.89 13.08
CA SER A 68 -4.86 -7.96 12.31
C SER A 68 -3.47 -7.62 11.76
N GLU A 69 -3.07 -6.36 11.85
CA GLU A 69 -1.82 -5.86 11.30
C GLU A 69 -0.69 -5.96 12.33
N PRO A 70 0.57 -6.17 11.88
CA PRO A 70 1.71 -6.21 12.77
C PRO A 70 2.04 -4.82 13.33
N SER A 71 2.76 -4.80 14.43
CA SER A 71 3.17 -3.59 15.15
C SER A 71 3.94 -2.60 14.28
N THR A 72 4.75 -3.09 13.34
CA THR A 72 5.53 -2.25 12.40
C THR A 72 4.62 -1.42 11.48
N THR A 73 3.57 -2.04 10.94
CA THR A 73 2.58 -1.37 10.10
C THR A 73 1.73 -0.39 10.92
N LEU A 74 1.22 -0.84 12.06
CA LEU A 74 0.38 0.00 12.94
C LEU A 74 1.15 1.19 13.50
N GLY A 75 2.42 1.01 13.87
CA GLY A 75 3.27 2.09 14.35
C GLY A 75 3.47 3.19 13.30
N LEU A 76 3.62 2.84 12.02
CA LEU A 76 3.65 3.82 10.93
C LEU A 76 2.28 4.45 10.70
N LEU A 77 1.22 3.64 10.67
CA LEU A 77 -0.13 4.11 10.43
C LEU A 77 -0.58 5.12 11.50
N PHE A 78 -0.35 4.81 12.77
CA PHE A 78 -0.70 5.69 13.88
C PHE A 78 0.09 7.00 13.86
N GLN A 79 1.30 7.04 13.31
CA GLN A 79 2.02 8.31 13.13
C GLN A 79 1.30 9.29 12.19
N PHE A 80 0.47 8.82 11.25
CA PHE A 80 -0.33 9.69 10.39
C PHE A 80 -1.59 10.27 11.07
N ILE A 81 -1.98 9.72 12.22
CA ILE A 81 -3.19 10.09 12.96
C ILE A 81 -2.91 11.25 13.93
N TYR A 82 -1.66 11.48 14.31
CA TYR A 82 -1.29 12.56 15.23
C TYR A 82 -0.92 13.84 14.48
N PRO A 83 -1.16 15.02 15.10
CA PRO A 83 -0.76 16.31 14.56
C PRO A 83 0.76 16.48 14.68
N GLN A 84 1.48 15.86 13.76
CA GLN A 84 2.94 15.86 13.69
C GLN A 84 3.40 15.86 12.24
N ARG A 85 4.73 15.91 12.04
CA ARG A 85 5.30 15.64 10.71
C ARG A 85 5.07 14.18 10.36
N TYR A 86 4.53 13.93 9.17
CA TYR A 86 4.30 12.57 8.70
C TYR A 86 5.62 11.82 8.50
N PRO A 87 5.63 10.50 8.79
CA PRO A 87 6.82 9.69 8.62
C PRO A 87 7.18 9.60 7.13
N SER A 88 8.48 9.58 6.82
CA SER A 88 8.94 9.28 5.46
C SER A 88 8.74 7.80 5.16
N LEU A 89 8.21 7.50 3.97
CA LEU A 89 8.03 6.14 3.47
C LEU A 89 9.11 5.72 2.46
N GLU A 90 10.08 6.58 2.17
CA GLU A 90 11.11 6.39 1.13
C GLU A 90 11.94 5.11 1.31
N LYS A 91 12.06 4.62 2.55
CA LYS A 91 12.87 3.44 2.88
C LYS A 91 12.07 2.13 2.89
N LEU A 92 10.75 2.19 2.75
CA LEU A 92 9.92 0.97 2.75
C LEU A 92 10.09 0.22 1.44
N ASP A 93 10.43 -1.06 1.48
CA ASP A 93 10.36 -1.89 0.28
C ASP A 93 8.90 -2.02 -0.23
N PHE A 94 8.75 -2.65 -1.39
CA PHE A 94 7.44 -2.81 -2.02
C PHE A 94 6.44 -3.51 -1.11
N ASP A 95 6.83 -4.64 -0.51
CA ASP A 95 5.93 -5.45 0.31
C ASP A 95 5.48 -4.69 1.56
N SER A 96 6.39 -4.00 2.25
CA SER A 96 6.05 -3.17 3.41
C SER A 96 5.17 -1.98 3.04
N ALA A 97 5.44 -1.33 1.90
CA ALA A 97 4.62 -0.22 1.41
C ALA A 97 3.21 -0.69 1.02
N LEU A 98 3.10 -1.87 0.41
CA LEU A 98 1.82 -2.46 0.03
C LEU A 98 0.99 -2.87 1.25
N VAL A 99 1.61 -3.50 2.26
CA VAL A 99 0.96 -3.84 3.53
C VAL A 99 0.48 -2.58 4.25
N LEU A 100 1.29 -1.51 4.27
CA LEU A 100 0.88 -0.23 4.84
C LEU A 100 -0.28 0.39 4.06
N ALA A 101 -0.27 0.33 2.73
CA ALA A 101 -1.35 0.85 1.90
C ALA A 101 -2.67 0.08 2.12
N GLU A 102 -2.61 -1.26 2.23
CA GLU A 102 -3.76 -2.10 2.57
C GLU A 102 -4.35 -1.73 3.94
N ALA A 103 -3.48 -1.54 4.94
CA ALA A 103 -3.92 -1.09 6.27
C ALA A 103 -4.50 0.33 6.23
N ALA A 104 -3.90 1.24 5.47
CA ALA A 104 -4.35 2.62 5.32
C ALA A 104 -5.73 2.70 4.66
N GLU A 105 -5.99 1.89 3.64
CA GLU A 105 -7.31 1.76 3.00
C GLU A 105 -8.33 1.12 3.96
N LYS A 106 -7.97 0.02 4.63
CA LYS A 106 -8.84 -0.68 5.59
C LYS A 106 -9.33 0.24 6.70
N TYR A 107 -8.44 1.04 7.26
CA TYR A 107 -8.76 1.96 8.36
C TYR A 107 -9.11 3.37 7.88
N VAL A 108 -9.10 3.61 6.56
CA VAL A 108 -9.40 4.88 5.91
C VAL A 108 -8.57 6.04 6.52
N VAL A 109 -7.25 5.85 6.59
CA VAL A 109 -6.32 6.89 7.07
C VAL A 109 -5.84 7.70 5.88
N TYR A 110 -6.61 8.73 5.49
CA TYR A 110 -6.40 9.48 4.24
C TYR A 110 -4.97 10.01 4.04
N ALA A 111 -4.33 10.49 5.10
CA ALA A 111 -2.94 10.98 5.02
C ALA A 111 -1.95 9.86 4.68
N ALA A 112 -2.15 8.66 5.24
CA ALA A 112 -1.34 7.48 4.94
C ALA A 112 -1.63 6.94 3.53
N ILE A 113 -2.90 6.90 3.10
CA ILE A 113 -3.30 6.54 1.72
C ILE A 113 -2.55 7.43 0.72
N TYR A 114 -2.57 8.75 0.94
CA TYR A 114 -1.91 9.71 0.06
C TYR A 114 -0.38 9.55 0.06
N ALA A 115 0.24 9.29 1.20
CA ALA A 115 1.68 9.02 1.27
C ALA A 115 2.06 7.70 0.56
N CYS A 116 1.28 6.63 0.78
CA CYS A 116 1.50 5.33 0.15
C CYS A 116 1.37 5.42 -1.38
N LYS A 117 0.47 6.26 -1.88
CA LYS A 117 0.35 6.52 -3.32
C LYS A 117 1.68 6.94 -3.96
N PHE A 118 2.43 7.86 -3.35
CA PHE A 118 3.73 8.26 -3.92
C PHE A 118 4.75 7.14 -3.85
N ARG A 119 4.80 6.43 -2.71
CA ARG A 119 5.75 5.34 -2.55
C ARG A 119 5.48 4.19 -3.53
N LEU A 120 4.23 3.80 -3.72
CA LEU A 120 3.86 2.69 -4.60
C LEU A 120 4.10 2.99 -6.09
N ILE A 121 3.98 4.25 -6.52
CA ILE A 121 4.27 4.64 -7.92
C ILE A 121 5.74 4.36 -8.28
N GLU A 122 6.67 4.46 -7.33
CA GLU A 122 8.09 4.21 -7.59
C GLU A 122 8.38 2.74 -7.95
N PHE A 123 7.45 1.83 -7.68
CA PHE A 123 7.56 0.41 -8.03
C PHE A 123 6.84 0.04 -9.33
N ILE A 124 6.28 1.01 -10.05
CA ILE A 124 5.41 0.76 -11.21
C ILE A 124 6.04 -0.15 -12.27
N ASP A 125 7.33 0.02 -12.54
CA ASP A 125 8.04 -0.79 -13.55
C ASP A 125 8.46 -2.17 -13.02
N SER A 126 8.64 -2.30 -11.71
CA SER A 126 9.16 -3.53 -11.08
C SER A 126 8.08 -4.49 -10.59
N LYS A 127 6.89 -3.97 -10.26
CA LYS A 127 5.77 -4.70 -9.65
C LYS A 127 4.40 -4.34 -10.26
N PRO A 128 4.26 -4.29 -11.60
CA PRO A 128 3.06 -3.76 -12.23
C PRO A 128 1.81 -4.61 -11.99
N ASN A 129 1.93 -5.94 -11.94
CA ASN A 129 0.79 -6.84 -11.76
C ASN A 129 0.20 -6.74 -10.34
N GLU A 130 1.07 -6.76 -9.33
CA GLU A 130 0.69 -6.62 -7.93
C GLU A 130 0.08 -5.23 -7.67
N LEU A 131 0.66 -4.18 -8.25
CA LEU A 131 0.10 -2.83 -8.19
C LEU A 131 -1.25 -2.73 -8.90
N LEU A 132 -1.44 -3.42 -10.04
CA LEU A 132 -2.73 -3.44 -10.72
C LEU A 132 -3.79 -4.10 -9.83
N SER A 133 -3.46 -5.22 -9.19
CA SER A 133 -4.38 -5.92 -8.28
C SER A 133 -4.79 -5.04 -7.11
N PHE A 134 -3.82 -4.40 -6.45
CA PHE A 134 -4.08 -3.46 -5.37
C PHE A 134 -4.93 -2.27 -5.84
N ALA A 135 -4.54 -1.64 -6.95
CA ALA A 135 -5.22 -0.46 -7.47
C ALA A 135 -6.66 -0.77 -7.88
N ALA A 136 -6.89 -1.94 -8.47
CA ALA A 136 -8.19 -2.38 -8.90
C ALA A 136 -9.10 -2.71 -7.71
N LYS A 137 -8.56 -3.35 -6.67
CA LYS A 137 -9.25 -3.62 -5.40
C LYS A 137 -9.73 -2.35 -4.70
N HIS A 138 -8.89 -1.31 -4.65
CA HIS A 138 -9.17 -0.06 -3.91
C HIS A 138 -9.63 1.10 -4.81
N ASN A 139 -9.93 0.83 -6.07
CA ASN A 139 -10.38 1.85 -7.05
C ASN A 139 -9.40 3.02 -7.25
N TRP A 140 -8.09 2.76 -7.21
CA TRP A 140 -7.06 3.76 -7.51
C TRP A 140 -6.93 3.98 -9.02
N TYR A 141 -7.94 4.62 -9.63
CA TYR A 141 -8.01 4.85 -11.07
C TYR A 141 -6.76 5.52 -11.66
N PHE A 142 -6.14 6.44 -10.93
CA PHE A 142 -4.91 7.10 -11.39
C PHE A 142 -3.76 6.10 -11.63
N LEU A 143 -3.68 5.05 -10.82
CA LEU A 143 -2.62 4.05 -10.90
C LEU A 143 -2.94 3.04 -11.99
N ILE A 144 -4.21 2.64 -12.13
CA ILE A 144 -4.70 1.79 -13.21
C ILE A 144 -4.38 2.41 -14.58
N VAL A 145 -4.66 3.70 -14.75
CA VAL A 145 -4.35 4.43 -16.00
C VAL A 145 -2.85 4.45 -16.29
N ARG A 146 -2.00 4.59 -15.27
CA ARG A 146 -0.53 4.58 -15.44
C ARG A 146 0.00 3.18 -15.77
N LEU A 147 -0.63 2.13 -15.24
CA LEU A 147 -0.26 0.73 -15.49
C LEU A 147 -0.76 0.22 -16.83
N ALA A 148 -1.83 0.80 -17.38
CA ALA A 148 -2.45 0.40 -18.64
C ALA A 148 -1.45 0.19 -19.79
N PRO A 149 -0.55 1.14 -20.14
CA PRO A 149 0.41 0.94 -21.22
C PRO A 149 1.46 -0.15 -20.92
N LEU A 150 1.78 -0.40 -19.65
CA LEU A 150 2.76 -1.42 -19.24
C LEU A 150 2.20 -2.84 -19.32
N LEU A 151 0.88 -2.98 -19.14
CA LEU A 151 0.19 -4.27 -19.04
C LEU A 151 -0.75 -4.53 -20.22
N VAL A 152 -0.71 -3.71 -21.27
CA VAL A 152 -1.62 -3.80 -22.42
C VAL A 152 -1.47 -5.13 -23.17
N ASP A 153 -0.26 -5.67 -23.22
CA ASP A 153 0.04 -6.93 -23.90
C ASP A 153 -0.32 -8.17 -23.05
N VAL A 154 -0.60 -7.99 -21.76
CA VAL A 154 -1.00 -9.10 -20.88
C VAL A 154 -2.33 -9.69 -21.39
N PRO A 155 -2.44 -11.03 -21.50
CA PRO A 155 -3.67 -11.67 -21.94
C PRO A 155 -4.85 -11.34 -21.02
N LEU A 156 -6.00 -11.03 -21.62
CA LEU A 156 -7.21 -10.61 -20.88
C LEU A 156 -7.69 -11.66 -19.88
N PHE A 157 -7.48 -12.95 -20.15
CA PHE A 157 -7.89 -14.00 -19.22
C PHE A 157 -7.09 -13.95 -17.90
N GLU A 158 -5.82 -13.54 -17.94
CA GLU A 158 -4.99 -13.35 -16.74
C GLU A 158 -5.48 -12.16 -15.92
N LEU A 159 -5.91 -11.09 -16.60
CA LEU A 159 -6.43 -9.88 -15.96
C LEU A 159 -7.87 -10.02 -15.46
N SER A 160 -8.63 -11.00 -15.96
CA SER A 160 -10.04 -11.20 -15.60
C SER A 160 -10.27 -11.51 -14.12
N GLY A 161 -9.29 -12.13 -13.44
CA GLY A 161 -9.33 -12.38 -11.99
C GLY A 161 -8.84 -11.20 -11.15
N ILE A 162 -8.27 -10.17 -11.77
CA ILE A 162 -7.64 -9.02 -11.10
C ILE A 162 -8.51 -7.78 -11.21
N LEU A 163 -9.05 -7.51 -12.41
CA LEU A 163 -9.81 -6.30 -12.70
C LEU A 163 -11.29 -6.49 -12.32
N PRO A 164 -11.86 -5.59 -11.49
CA PRO A 164 -13.29 -5.52 -11.26
C PRO A 164 -14.06 -5.35 -12.56
N SER A 165 -15.28 -5.88 -12.62
CA SER A 165 -16.16 -5.81 -13.79
C SER A 165 -16.36 -4.39 -14.32
N GLN A 166 -16.43 -3.40 -13.42
CA GLN A 166 -16.57 -1.98 -13.76
C GLN A 166 -15.36 -1.40 -14.51
N ILE A 167 -14.17 -1.97 -14.34
CA ILE A 167 -12.92 -1.52 -14.97
C ILE A 167 -12.60 -2.37 -16.21
N TYR A 168 -12.96 -3.66 -16.17
CA TYR A 168 -12.66 -4.63 -17.22
C TYR A 168 -13.13 -4.16 -18.60
N THR A 169 -14.34 -3.63 -18.73
CA THR A 169 -14.87 -3.11 -20.01
C THR A 169 -14.05 -1.93 -20.54
N SER A 170 -13.69 -0.98 -19.69
CA SER A 170 -12.86 0.16 -20.11
C SER A 170 -11.45 -0.28 -20.51
N TRP A 171 -10.89 -1.27 -19.81
CA TRP A 171 -9.59 -1.85 -20.12
C TRP A 171 -9.59 -2.58 -21.46
N THR A 172 -10.61 -3.39 -21.77
CA THR A 172 -10.69 -4.12 -23.04
C THR A 172 -10.78 -3.18 -24.23
N ILE A 173 -11.58 -2.11 -24.13
CA ILE A 173 -11.67 -1.07 -25.16
C ILE A 173 -10.32 -0.37 -25.36
N TYR A 174 -9.65 0.02 -24.27
CA TYR A 174 -8.32 0.63 -24.33
C TYR A 174 -7.31 -0.29 -25.04
N ARG A 175 -7.28 -1.56 -24.63
CA ARG A 175 -6.37 -2.57 -25.20
C ARG A 175 -6.61 -2.79 -26.69
N GLU A 176 -7.87 -2.94 -27.10
CA GLU A 176 -8.22 -3.15 -28.51
C GLU A 176 -7.74 -1.98 -29.39
N ASN A 177 -7.98 -0.74 -28.92
CA ASN A 177 -7.52 0.46 -29.62
C ASN A 177 -5.99 0.53 -29.72
N TRP A 178 -5.29 0.17 -28.62
CA TRP A 178 -3.83 0.16 -28.59
C TRP A 178 -3.24 -0.86 -29.57
N LEU A 179 -3.72 -2.10 -29.52
CA LEU A 179 -3.23 -3.18 -30.40
C LEU A 179 -3.52 -2.86 -31.88
N SER A 180 -4.69 -2.29 -32.17
CA SER A 180 -5.05 -1.83 -33.51
C SER A 180 -4.10 -0.74 -34.01
N ALA A 181 -3.77 0.23 -33.16
CA ALA A 181 -2.82 1.29 -33.50
C ALA A 181 -1.41 0.74 -33.75
N MET A 182 -0.92 -0.18 -32.92
CA MET A 182 0.38 -0.82 -33.12
C MET A 182 0.43 -1.64 -34.41
N HIS A 183 -0.62 -2.41 -34.72
CA HIS A 183 -0.71 -3.18 -35.95
C HIS A 183 -0.67 -2.30 -37.21
N ASN A 184 -1.36 -1.16 -37.17
CA ASN A 184 -1.34 -0.21 -38.28
C ASN A 184 0.03 0.45 -38.44
N ALA A 185 0.65 0.89 -37.34
CA ALA A 185 2.00 1.46 -37.36
C ALA A 185 3.06 0.49 -37.92
N ALA A 186 2.96 -0.80 -37.57
CA ALA A 186 3.86 -1.83 -38.09
C ALA A 186 3.73 -2.03 -39.62
N LYS A 187 2.50 -1.96 -40.16
CA LYS A 187 2.27 -2.04 -41.62
C LYS A 187 2.84 -0.85 -42.38
N GLU A 188 2.70 0.35 -41.83
CA GLU A 188 3.22 1.58 -42.45
C GLU A 188 4.76 1.61 -42.43
N GLY A 189 5.38 1.19 -41.32
CA GLY A 189 6.83 1.08 -41.20
C GLY A 189 7.45 0.02 -42.13
N GLY A 190 6.75 -1.09 -42.39
CA GLY A 190 7.19 -2.12 -43.33
C GLY A 190 7.14 -1.68 -44.80
N ASN A 191 6.27 -0.73 -45.16
CA ASN A 191 6.16 -0.18 -46.51
C ASN A 191 7.18 0.94 -46.81
N LEU A 192 8.02 1.32 -45.84
CA LEU A 192 9.07 2.34 -45.95
C LEU A 192 10.50 1.76 -45.96
N ALA A 193 10.65 0.44 -45.96
CA ALA A 193 11.95 -0.22 -46.15
C ALA A 193 12.22 -0.38 -47.67
N PRO A 194 13.36 0.14 -48.20
CA PRO A 194 13.69 0.10 -49.63
C PRO A 194 14.05 -1.29 -50.14
#